data_AF-A0A7V3H7S9-F1
#
_entry.id   AF-A0A7V3H7S9-F1
#
_cell.length_a   1.000
_cell.length_b   1.000
_cell.length_c   1.000
_cell.angle_alpha   90.00
_cell.angle_beta   90.00
_cell.angle_gamma   90.00
#
_symmetry.space_group_name_H-M   'P 1'
#
loop_
_entity.id
_entity.type
_entity.pdbx_description
1 polymer ?
#
loop_
_entity_poly.entity_id
_entity_poly.type
_entity_poly.pdbx_seq_one_letter_code
_entity_poly.pdbx_strand_id
1 'polypeptide(L)'
;MKLHWILTSIVLLMTSLYSEEINTKWETNENCQACHMNISSKWETSRHSNSHFSKNDLFKKSLEYMVRKNPTLMLDEVKVDCAKCHNPRISKPKVEETDKYLLLMGIEKNKKEMNRVLNTKNMQNGIKCVVCHNVDEIHLDKEKGSQGLFNIQFGPQGTMYGPFDDANSPYHKTEQRDHFVGNNPELCFACHYSGKNKHGLEVYATGKEYELEGSTEGCKECHMSEKYQGHASNYHKDGQEPKPRMVREHRFASVDNSNIMIDYIDVKSKARGDKFIIKVTNNSPHKLPTGYGLREIQLTVNYYDKGDNRLMERVYVL
;
A
#
# COMPACT_ATOMS: atom_id res chain seq x y z
N MET A 1 15.80 47.87 44.57
CA MET A 1 16.02 46.43 44.81
C MET A 1 14.67 45.73 45.04
N LYS A 2 13.98 45.28 43.99
CA LYS A 2 12.90 44.27 44.04
C LYS A 2 12.77 43.65 42.64
N LEU A 3 13.46 42.54 42.43
CA LEU A 3 13.43 41.73 41.21
C LEU A 3 12.26 40.74 41.36
N HIS A 4 11.15 40.96 40.63
CA HIS A 4 10.06 40.00 40.58
C HIS A 4 10.40 38.92 39.57
N TRP A 5 10.62 37.70 40.07
CA TRP A 5 10.72 36.49 39.27
C TRP A 5 9.31 36.09 38.78
N ILE A 6 9.07 36.21 37.48
CA ILE A 6 7.90 35.59 36.85
C ILE A 6 8.34 34.19 36.42
N LEU A 7 7.89 33.18 37.16
CA LEU A 7 7.99 31.78 36.77
C LEU A 7 6.84 31.50 35.78
N THR A 8 7.12 31.61 34.48
CA THR A 8 6.21 31.12 33.44
C THR A 8 6.32 29.59 33.36
N SER A 9 5.40 28.90 34.02
CA SER A 9 5.20 27.46 33.86
C SER A 9 4.66 27.18 32.44
N ILE A 10 5.53 26.72 31.55
CA ILE A 10 5.13 26.19 30.24
C ILE A 10 4.51 24.81 30.49
N VAL A 11 3.18 24.75 30.51
CA VAL A 11 2.43 23.50 30.43
C VAL A 11 2.52 23.03 28.98
N LEU A 12 3.48 22.15 28.68
CA LEU A 12 3.45 21.35 27.47
C LEU A 12 2.25 20.40 27.58
N LEU A 13 1.13 20.74 26.93
CA LEU A 13 0.11 19.75 26.62
C LEU A 13 0.75 18.73 25.67
N MET A 14 1.15 17.58 26.21
CA MET A 14 1.37 16.37 25.44
C MET A 14 0.01 15.96 24.87
N THR A 15 -0.33 16.49 23.69
CA THR A 15 -1.41 15.94 22.87
C THR A 15 -0.98 14.52 22.51
N SER A 16 -1.59 13.54 23.14
CA SER A 16 -1.43 12.15 22.75
C SER A 16 -1.81 12.02 21.27
N LEU A 17 -0.87 11.51 20.47
CA LEU A 17 -1.03 11.24 19.05
C LEU A 17 -1.97 10.03 18.85
N TYR A 18 -3.23 10.17 19.27
CA TYR A 18 -4.29 9.27 18.82
C TYR A 18 -4.82 9.83 17.51
N SER A 19 -4.79 9.03 16.45
CA SER A 19 -5.59 9.38 15.28
C SER A 19 -7.06 9.29 15.69
N GLU A 20 -7.86 10.28 15.30
CA GLU A 20 -9.29 10.25 15.54
C GLU A 20 -9.86 8.94 14.96
N GLU A 21 -10.68 8.24 15.76
CA GLU A 21 -11.30 7.02 15.26
C GLU A 21 -12.13 7.32 14.02
N ILE A 22 -11.99 6.45 13.01
CA ILE A 22 -12.74 6.62 11.77
C ILE A 22 -14.25 6.49 12.08
N ASN A 23 -15.03 7.42 11.57
CA ASN A 23 -16.47 7.38 11.64
C ASN A 23 -16.97 6.11 10.93
N THR A 24 -18.00 5.47 11.48
CA THR A 24 -18.60 4.24 10.93
C THR A 24 -19.05 4.41 9.48
N LYS A 25 -19.39 5.63 9.05
CA LYS A 25 -19.69 5.98 7.65
C LYS A 25 -18.54 5.66 6.69
N TRP A 26 -17.30 5.68 7.16
CA TRP A 26 -16.06 5.55 6.37
C TRP A 26 -15.25 4.29 6.71
N GLU A 27 -15.74 3.46 7.64
CA GLU A 27 -15.00 2.32 8.17
C GLU A 27 -14.86 1.18 7.15
N THR A 28 -15.84 1.01 6.26
CA THR A 28 -15.86 -0.02 5.19
C THR A 28 -15.98 0.60 3.80
N ASN A 29 -15.59 -0.18 2.79
CA ASN A 29 -15.79 0.20 1.38
C ASN A 29 -17.20 -0.08 0.86
N GLU A 30 -18.02 -0.84 1.59
CA GLU A 30 -19.40 -1.15 1.23
C GLU A 30 -20.21 0.15 1.02
N ASN A 31 -19.97 1.16 1.85
CA ASN A 31 -20.63 2.47 1.74
C ASN A 31 -20.21 3.24 0.47
N CYS A 32 -19.03 2.98 -0.08
CA CYS A 32 -18.57 3.58 -1.34
C CYS A 32 -19.20 2.88 -2.55
N GLN A 33 -19.41 1.56 -2.46
CA GLN A 33 -19.83 0.71 -3.58
C GLN A 33 -21.16 1.14 -4.20
N ALA A 34 -22.09 1.67 -3.40
CA ALA A 34 -23.39 2.13 -3.90
C ALA A 34 -23.28 3.16 -5.03
N CYS A 35 -22.28 4.05 -4.95
CA CYS A 35 -22.05 5.10 -5.94
C CYS A 35 -20.79 4.88 -6.79
N HIS A 36 -19.94 3.93 -6.43
CA HIS A 36 -18.64 3.68 -7.08
C HIS A 36 -18.45 2.19 -7.44
N MET A 37 -19.51 1.52 -7.89
CA MET A 37 -19.55 0.06 -8.05
C MET A 37 -18.42 -0.48 -8.93
N ASN A 38 -18.17 0.16 -10.08
CA ASN A 38 -17.11 -0.27 -11.01
C ASN A 38 -15.72 -0.15 -10.36
N ILE A 39 -15.45 0.94 -9.65
CA ILE A 39 -14.18 1.16 -8.96
C ILE A 39 -14.01 0.15 -7.81
N SER A 40 -15.04 -0.02 -6.99
CA SER A 40 -15.03 -0.94 -5.84
C SER A 40 -14.78 -2.39 -6.28
N SER A 41 -15.48 -2.87 -7.31
CA SER A 41 -15.30 -4.25 -7.81
C SER A 41 -13.89 -4.52 -8.32
N LYS A 42 -13.23 -3.54 -8.95
CA LYS A 42 -11.83 -3.65 -9.37
C LYS A 42 -10.90 -3.64 -8.16
N TRP A 43 -11.10 -2.71 -7.22
CA TRP A 43 -10.33 -2.63 -5.99
C TRP A 43 -10.40 -3.91 -5.16
N GLU A 44 -11.55 -4.57 -5.08
CA GLU A 44 -11.72 -5.82 -4.34
C GLU A 44 -10.76 -6.93 -4.80
N THR A 45 -10.38 -6.94 -6.08
CA THR A 45 -9.41 -7.90 -6.65
C THR A 45 -7.95 -7.61 -6.30
N SER A 46 -7.65 -6.46 -5.71
CA SER A 46 -6.28 -5.98 -5.50
C SER A 46 -5.61 -6.59 -4.27
N ARG A 47 -4.27 -6.45 -4.19
CA ARG A 47 -3.55 -6.69 -2.93
C ARG A 47 -3.78 -5.59 -1.88
N HIS A 48 -4.30 -4.43 -2.29
CA HIS A 48 -4.71 -3.35 -1.37
C HIS A 48 -5.94 -3.74 -0.55
N SER A 49 -6.99 -4.30 -1.16
CA SER A 49 -8.18 -4.80 -0.45
C SER A 49 -7.89 -6.00 0.45
N ASN A 50 -6.83 -6.75 0.10
CA ASN A 50 -6.38 -7.96 0.78
C ASN A 50 -5.08 -7.74 1.58
N SER A 51 -4.75 -6.50 1.94
CA SER A 51 -3.50 -6.18 2.64
C SER A 51 -3.51 -6.55 4.13
N HIS A 52 -4.69 -6.81 4.71
CA HIS A 52 -4.84 -7.19 6.11
C HIS A 52 -4.39 -8.64 6.34
N PHE A 53 -3.76 -8.92 7.50
CA PHE A 53 -3.27 -10.27 7.83
C PHE A 53 -4.37 -11.34 7.90
N SER A 54 -5.64 -10.96 8.12
CA SER A 54 -6.75 -11.93 8.06
C SER A 54 -7.15 -12.34 6.63
N LYS A 55 -6.65 -11.64 5.61
CA LYS A 55 -6.96 -11.87 4.19
C LYS A 55 -5.75 -12.32 3.37
N ASN A 56 -4.58 -12.44 3.99
CA ASN A 56 -3.34 -12.78 3.33
C ASN A 56 -2.51 -13.74 4.19
N ASP A 57 -2.54 -15.03 3.84
CA ASP A 57 -1.86 -16.09 4.59
C ASP A 57 -0.34 -15.93 4.61
N LEU A 58 0.27 -15.53 3.49
CA LEU A 58 1.71 -15.27 3.43
C LEU A 58 2.10 -14.15 4.39
N PHE A 59 1.34 -13.05 4.39
CA PHE A 59 1.58 -11.94 5.30
C PHE A 59 1.42 -12.37 6.76
N LYS A 60 0.31 -13.04 7.10
CA LYS A 60 0.06 -13.58 8.44
C LYS A 60 1.20 -14.46 8.94
N LYS A 61 1.61 -15.45 8.14
CA LYS A 61 2.70 -16.36 8.48
C LYS A 61 4.04 -15.65 8.59
N SER A 62 4.27 -14.60 7.81
CA SER A 62 5.47 -13.76 7.93
C SER A 62 5.52 -13.06 9.29
N LEU A 63 4.38 -12.50 9.76
CA LEU A 63 4.30 -11.88 11.09
C LEU A 63 4.57 -12.91 12.20
N GLU A 64 3.94 -14.08 12.12
CA GLU A 64 4.14 -15.18 13.07
C GLU A 64 5.59 -15.68 13.08
N TYR A 65 6.21 -15.80 11.90
CA TYR A 65 7.60 -16.21 11.75
C TYR A 65 8.56 -15.21 12.38
N MET A 66 8.36 -13.90 12.18
CA MET A 66 9.19 -12.85 12.77
C MET A 66 9.23 -12.93 14.30
N VAL A 67 8.07 -13.13 14.92
CA VAL A 67 7.97 -13.26 16.39
C VAL A 67 8.58 -14.57 16.88
N ARG A 68 8.38 -15.68 16.16
CA ARG A 68 9.03 -16.96 16.49
C ARG A 68 10.55 -16.89 16.41
N LYS A 69 11.09 -16.08 15.50
CA LYS A 69 12.55 -15.89 15.33
C LYS A 69 13.14 -14.81 16.21
N ASN A 70 12.33 -13.96 16.80
CA ASN A 70 12.79 -12.91 17.69
C ASN A 70 11.88 -12.80 18.93
N PRO A 71 12.28 -13.40 20.07
CA PRO A 71 11.47 -13.42 21.29
C PRO A 71 11.29 -12.04 21.94
N THR A 72 12.02 -11.02 21.47
CA THR A 72 11.81 -9.64 21.91
C THR A 72 10.60 -8.97 21.27
N LEU A 73 10.00 -9.56 20.22
CA LEU A 73 8.83 -9.02 19.53
C LEU A 73 7.56 -9.66 20.05
N MET A 74 6.49 -8.87 20.15
CA MET A 74 5.14 -9.40 20.30
C MET A 74 4.39 -9.38 18.98
N LEU A 75 3.50 -10.35 18.75
CA LEU A 75 2.72 -10.40 17.52
C LEU A 75 1.83 -9.18 17.32
N ASP A 76 1.21 -8.66 18.37
CA ASP A 76 0.33 -7.50 18.27
C ASP A 76 1.11 -6.19 18.03
N GLU A 77 2.31 -6.07 18.60
CA GLU A 77 3.27 -4.99 18.30
C GLU A 77 3.65 -4.99 16.82
N VAL A 78 4.04 -6.16 16.30
CA VAL A 78 4.39 -6.34 14.89
C VAL A 78 3.20 -6.04 13.97
N LYS A 79 1.98 -6.47 14.32
CA LYS A 79 0.77 -6.14 13.53
C LYS A 79 0.52 -4.63 13.47
N VAL A 80 0.68 -3.92 14.59
CA VAL A 80 0.53 -2.45 14.65
C VAL A 80 1.59 -1.78 13.77
N ASP A 81 2.84 -2.21 13.85
CA ASP A 81 3.92 -1.65 13.04
C ASP A 81 3.70 -1.88 11.54
N CYS A 82 3.32 -3.09 11.14
CA CYS A 82 3.04 -3.39 9.73
C CYS A 82 1.75 -2.71 9.23
N ALA A 83 0.79 -2.43 10.11
CA ALA A 83 -0.43 -1.70 9.76
C ALA A 83 -0.15 -0.28 9.27
N LYS A 84 1.00 0.33 9.60
CA LYS A 84 1.36 1.66 9.08
C LYS A 84 1.35 1.71 7.55
N CYS A 85 1.66 0.62 6.85
CA CYS A 85 1.53 0.54 5.39
C CYS A 85 0.38 -0.37 4.93
N HIS A 86 -0.05 -1.34 5.74
CA HIS A 86 -1.08 -2.31 5.36
C HIS A 86 -2.50 -1.87 5.74
N ASN A 87 -2.64 -0.92 6.66
CA ASN A 87 -3.88 -0.21 7.00
C ASN A 87 -3.56 1.11 7.76
N PRO A 88 -3.14 2.18 7.06
CA PRO A 88 -2.67 3.43 7.67
C PRO A 88 -3.79 4.25 8.34
N ARG A 89 -4.92 3.65 8.71
CA ARG A 89 -5.99 4.27 9.52
C ARG A 89 -6.15 3.60 10.88
N ILE A 90 -5.09 2.96 11.36
CA ILE A 90 -5.06 2.39 12.69
C ILE A 90 -5.18 3.50 13.75
N SER A 91 -6.07 3.30 14.72
CA SER A 91 -6.32 4.28 15.80
C SER A 91 -5.18 4.38 16.80
N LYS A 92 -4.37 3.32 16.88
CA LYS A 92 -3.16 3.24 17.72
C LYS A 92 -1.96 2.86 16.85
N PRO A 93 -1.15 3.83 16.39
CA PRO A 93 -0.09 3.60 15.43
C PRO A 93 1.21 3.06 16.03
N LYS A 94 1.25 2.88 17.35
CA LYS A 94 2.41 2.35 18.09
C LYS A 94 1.96 1.62 19.35
N VAL A 95 2.66 0.54 19.68
CA VAL A 95 2.56 -0.13 20.98
C VAL A 95 3.68 0.40 21.86
N GLU A 96 3.34 1.10 22.93
CA GLU A 96 4.34 1.62 23.86
C GLU A 96 4.91 0.50 24.74
N GLU A 97 6.06 0.73 25.35
CA GLU A 97 6.70 -0.26 26.23
C GLU A 97 5.81 -0.63 27.42
N THR A 98 5.07 0.35 27.96
CA THR A 98 4.07 0.12 29.01
C THR A 98 2.92 -0.77 28.54
N ASP A 99 2.43 -0.59 27.31
CA ASP A 99 1.41 -1.47 26.74
C ASP A 99 1.92 -2.90 26.64
N LYS A 100 3.19 -3.07 26.26
CA LYS A 100 3.85 -4.36 26.13
C LYS A 100 3.90 -5.10 27.47
N TYR A 101 4.33 -4.43 28.53
CA TYR A 101 4.30 -5.03 29.87
C TYR A 101 2.88 -5.41 30.30
N LEU A 102 1.90 -4.52 30.10
CA LEU A 102 0.51 -4.78 30.50
C LEU A 102 -0.11 -5.95 29.72
N LEU A 103 0.21 -6.09 28.43
CA LEU A 103 -0.22 -7.23 27.61
C LEU A 103 0.42 -8.53 28.08
N LEU A 104 1.73 -8.52 28.40
CA LEU A 104 2.47 -9.69 28.90
C LEU A 104 2.01 -10.13 30.29
N MET A 105 1.70 -9.18 31.18
CA MET A 105 1.10 -9.45 32.50
C MET A 105 -0.35 -9.95 32.41
N GLY A 106 -0.92 -9.95 31.20
CA GLY A 106 -2.23 -10.51 30.96
C GLY A 106 -3.38 -9.61 31.36
N ILE A 107 -3.17 -8.30 31.51
CA ILE A 107 -4.19 -7.34 31.95
C ILE A 107 -5.34 -7.28 30.95
N GLU A 108 -6.52 -7.69 31.40
CA GLU A 108 -7.67 -7.95 30.54
C GLU A 108 -8.15 -6.71 29.77
N LYS A 109 -8.11 -5.54 30.42
CA LYS A 109 -8.44 -4.26 29.78
C LYS A 109 -7.56 -4.01 28.55
N ASN A 110 -6.25 -4.19 28.69
CA ASN A 110 -5.28 -3.93 27.63
C ASN A 110 -5.38 -4.97 26.49
N LYS A 111 -5.62 -6.24 26.84
CA LYS A 111 -5.93 -7.27 25.84
C LYS A 111 -7.17 -6.94 25.02
N LYS A 112 -8.25 -6.52 25.69
CA LYS A 112 -9.51 -6.13 25.04
C LYS A 112 -9.32 -4.90 24.15
N GLU A 113 -8.59 -3.89 24.62
CA GLU A 113 -8.23 -2.70 23.85
C GLU A 113 -7.43 -3.08 22.59
N MET A 114 -6.37 -3.88 22.73
CA MET A 114 -5.54 -4.29 21.59
C MET A 114 -6.31 -5.14 20.59
N ASN A 115 -7.14 -6.05 21.09
CA ASN A 115 -8.04 -6.84 20.25
C ASN A 115 -8.99 -5.94 19.46
N ARG A 116 -9.58 -4.93 20.11
CA ARG A 116 -10.45 -3.94 19.46
C ARG A 116 -9.70 -3.19 18.37
N VAL A 117 -8.52 -2.64 18.66
CA VAL A 117 -7.69 -1.91 17.70
C VAL A 117 -7.44 -2.75 16.44
N LEU A 118 -7.01 -4.01 16.61
CA LEU A 118 -6.59 -4.88 15.51
C LEU A 118 -7.73 -5.56 14.74
N ASN A 119 -8.93 -5.65 15.32
CA ASN A 119 -10.05 -6.40 14.72
C ASN A 119 -11.26 -5.52 14.37
N THR A 120 -11.11 -4.20 14.32
CA THR A 120 -12.16 -3.32 13.78
C THR A 120 -12.46 -3.65 12.30
N LYS A 121 -13.68 -3.35 11.85
CA LYS A 121 -14.03 -3.40 10.42
C LYS A 121 -13.09 -2.54 9.57
N ASN A 122 -12.74 -1.35 10.08
CA ASN A 122 -11.75 -0.46 9.51
C ASN A 122 -10.42 -1.15 9.22
N MET A 123 -9.91 -1.94 10.19
CA MET A 123 -8.66 -2.69 10.05
C MET A 123 -8.76 -3.82 9.03
N GLN A 124 -9.85 -4.58 9.05
CA GLN A 124 -10.03 -5.74 8.16
C GLN A 124 -10.20 -5.37 6.68
N ASN A 125 -10.48 -4.11 6.36
CA ASN A 125 -10.63 -3.60 4.99
C ASN A 125 -9.30 -3.18 4.33
N GLY A 126 -8.16 -3.33 5.02
CA GLY A 126 -6.85 -3.08 4.43
C GLY A 126 -6.68 -1.64 3.89
N ILE A 127 -6.01 -1.52 2.74
CA ILE A 127 -5.86 -0.26 2.01
C ILE A 127 -7.14 0.00 1.22
N LYS A 128 -8.10 0.65 1.89
CA LYS A 128 -9.45 0.94 1.41
C LYS A 128 -9.58 2.33 0.76
N CYS A 129 -10.76 2.69 0.25
CA CYS A 129 -10.97 3.93 -0.51
C CYS A 129 -10.51 5.16 0.28
N VAL A 130 -10.94 5.26 1.55
CA VAL A 130 -10.65 6.40 2.44
C VAL A 130 -9.18 6.46 2.89
N VAL A 131 -8.44 5.34 2.78
CA VAL A 131 -7.00 5.36 3.04
C VAL A 131 -6.28 6.22 1.99
N CYS A 132 -6.64 6.12 0.72
CA CYS A 132 -6.01 6.92 -0.33
C CYS A 132 -6.75 8.25 -0.51
N HIS A 133 -8.08 8.20 -0.66
CA HIS A 133 -8.90 9.37 -1.00
C HIS A 133 -9.14 10.34 0.15
N ASN A 134 -8.54 10.18 1.33
CA ASN A 134 -8.57 11.23 2.35
C ASN A 134 -7.16 11.67 2.76
N VAL A 135 -6.13 11.34 1.96
CA VAL A 135 -4.78 11.92 2.07
C VAL A 135 -4.80 13.34 1.54
N ASP A 136 -4.59 14.30 2.44
CA ASP A 136 -4.56 15.72 2.14
C ASP A 136 -3.16 16.15 1.67
N GLU A 137 -2.16 15.74 2.44
CA GLU A 137 -0.76 16.09 2.24
C GLU A 137 0.13 14.84 2.34
N ILE A 138 1.25 14.88 1.63
CA ILE A 138 2.27 13.83 1.60
C ILE A 138 3.58 14.45 2.07
N HIS A 139 4.15 13.85 3.11
CA HIS A 139 5.35 14.31 3.81
C HIS A 139 6.48 13.28 3.63
N LEU A 140 6.81 12.95 2.39
CA LEU A 140 7.77 11.89 2.09
C LEU A 140 9.20 12.33 2.45
N ASP A 141 9.76 11.71 3.48
CA ASP A 141 11.20 11.78 3.78
C ASP A 141 11.90 10.57 3.16
N LYS A 142 12.52 10.77 1.99
CA LYS A 142 13.19 9.70 1.23
C LYS A 142 14.37 9.06 1.99
N GLU A 143 15.00 9.78 2.92
CA GLU A 143 16.08 9.23 3.74
C GLU A 143 15.55 8.20 4.75
N LYS A 144 14.37 8.48 5.31
CA LYS A 144 13.65 7.55 6.20
C LYS A 144 12.86 6.48 5.44
N GLY A 145 12.60 6.71 4.15
CA GLY A 145 11.88 5.82 3.27
C GLY A 145 10.37 5.80 3.51
N SER A 146 9.75 4.66 3.23
CA SER A 146 8.33 4.42 3.45
C SER A 146 8.02 4.34 4.94
N GLN A 147 7.33 5.35 5.46
CA GLN A 147 6.80 5.37 6.83
C GLN A 147 5.27 5.21 6.87
N GLY A 148 4.65 4.92 5.71
CA GLY A 148 3.22 4.66 5.57
C GLY A 148 2.40 5.81 6.13
N LEU A 149 1.61 5.52 7.17
CA LEU A 149 0.84 6.49 7.94
C LEU A 149 1.61 7.76 8.31
N PHE A 150 2.90 7.69 8.63
CA PHE A 150 3.66 8.88 9.04
C PHE A 150 4.17 9.73 7.87
N ASN A 151 4.07 9.25 6.63
CA ASN A 151 4.38 10.01 5.42
C ASN A 151 3.14 10.73 4.86
N ILE A 152 1.98 10.66 5.52
CA ILE A 152 0.73 11.24 5.05
C ILE A 152 0.01 11.98 6.16
N GLN A 153 -0.72 13.02 5.78
CA GLN A 153 -1.69 13.68 6.63
C GLN A 153 -3.08 13.46 6.07
N PHE A 154 -3.99 12.96 6.90
CA PHE A 154 -5.37 12.82 6.50
C PHE A 154 -6.12 14.15 6.67
N GLY A 155 -7.00 14.43 5.72
CA GLY A 155 -7.92 15.55 5.81
C GLY A 155 -9.08 15.27 6.76
N PRO A 156 -10.01 16.24 6.89
CA PRO A 156 -11.22 16.05 7.67
C PRO A 156 -12.01 14.83 7.21
N GLN A 157 -12.58 14.08 8.16
CA GLN A 157 -13.44 12.95 7.83
C GLN A 157 -14.66 13.42 7.01
N GLY A 158 -14.94 12.73 5.91
CA GLY A 158 -16.02 13.07 5.00
C GLY A 158 -15.66 14.03 3.87
N THR A 159 -14.37 14.42 3.75
CA THR A 159 -13.82 14.99 2.52
C THR A 159 -13.07 13.91 1.74
N MET A 160 -13.36 13.78 0.44
CA MET A 160 -12.62 12.89 -0.45
C MET A 160 -11.84 13.69 -1.49
N TYR A 161 -10.55 13.40 -1.57
CA TYR A 161 -9.60 13.99 -2.51
C TYR A 161 -9.48 13.15 -3.77
N GLY A 162 -9.37 13.82 -4.91
CA GLY A 162 -9.26 13.15 -6.20
C GLY A 162 -8.68 14.04 -7.29
N PRO A 163 -8.70 13.57 -8.56
CA PRO A 163 -8.09 14.30 -9.67
C PRO A 163 -9.00 15.36 -10.31
N PHE A 164 -10.25 15.50 -9.86
CA PHE A 164 -11.25 16.36 -10.50
C PHE A 164 -11.62 17.53 -9.58
N ASP A 165 -11.44 18.76 -10.08
CA ASP A 165 -11.77 20.03 -9.41
C ASP A 165 -13.27 20.34 -9.42
N ASP A 166 -13.99 19.85 -10.41
CA ASP A 166 -15.44 19.98 -10.57
C ASP A 166 -16.24 18.79 -10.01
N ALA A 167 -15.60 17.92 -9.22
CA ALA A 167 -16.27 16.82 -8.57
C ALA A 167 -17.35 17.35 -7.61
N ASN A 168 -18.51 16.69 -7.62
CA ASN A 168 -19.64 17.04 -6.78
C ASN A 168 -20.33 15.76 -6.32
N SER A 169 -20.46 15.58 -5.01
CA SER A 169 -21.07 14.41 -4.39
C SER A 169 -22.14 14.85 -3.39
N PRO A 170 -23.31 14.19 -3.35
CA PRO A 170 -24.32 14.45 -2.33
C PRO A 170 -23.97 13.82 -0.97
N TYR A 171 -22.95 12.95 -0.91
CA TYR A 171 -22.67 12.12 0.26
C TYR A 171 -21.43 12.55 1.06
N HIS A 172 -20.40 13.05 0.37
CA HIS A 172 -19.14 13.52 0.94
C HIS A 172 -18.70 14.81 0.25
N LYS A 173 -17.88 15.61 0.91
CA LYS A 173 -17.20 16.74 0.27
C LYS A 173 -16.17 16.21 -0.72
N THR A 174 -15.89 16.99 -1.75
CA THR A 174 -14.95 16.65 -2.81
C THR A 174 -13.99 17.81 -3.02
N GLU A 175 -12.71 17.51 -3.09
CA GLU A 175 -11.67 18.49 -3.40
C GLU A 175 -10.59 17.86 -4.27
N GLN A 176 -9.92 18.65 -5.09
CA GLN A 176 -8.78 18.19 -5.87
C GLN A 176 -7.49 18.25 -5.04
N ARG A 177 -6.55 17.34 -5.31
CA ARG A 177 -5.16 17.45 -4.85
C ARG A 177 -4.19 17.06 -5.97
N ASP A 178 -3.05 17.74 -6.02
CA ASP A 178 -2.06 17.60 -7.10
C ASP A 178 -1.53 16.18 -7.26
N HIS A 179 -1.34 15.46 -6.16
CA HIS A 179 -0.87 14.07 -6.15
C HIS A 179 -1.86 13.09 -6.82
N PHE A 180 -3.11 13.49 -7.06
CA PHE A 180 -4.06 12.74 -7.89
C PHE A 180 -4.01 13.15 -9.37
N VAL A 181 -3.80 14.44 -9.67
CA VAL A 181 -3.85 15.01 -11.03
C VAL A 181 -2.64 14.58 -11.87
N GLY A 182 -1.44 14.78 -11.34
CA GLY A 182 -0.18 14.52 -12.04
C GLY A 182 0.20 13.05 -12.09
N ASN A 183 1.30 12.73 -12.76
CA ASN A 183 1.86 11.37 -12.81
C ASN A 183 2.87 11.08 -11.68
N ASN A 184 3.11 12.06 -10.80
CA ASN A 184 4.04 11.89 -9.68
C ASN A 184 3.64 10.69 -8.79
N PRO A 185 4.59 9.77 -8.49
CA PRO A 185 4.36 8.59 -7.67
C PRO A 185 4.32 8.83 -6.14
N GLU A 186 4.42 10.08 -5.66
CA GLU A 186 4.48 10.43 -4.23
C GLU A 186 3.45 9.74 -3.34
N LEU A 187 2.19 9.66 -3.77
CA LEU A 187 1.14 8.97 -2.99
C LEU A 187 1.46 7.48 -2.80
N CYS A 188 2.00 6.84 -3.84
CA CYS A 188 2.43 5.44 -3.79
C CYS A 188 3.66 5.29 -2.90
N PHE A 189 4.60 6.24 -2.98
CA PHE A 189 5.87 6.24 -2.26
C PHE A 189 5.72 6.39 -0.74
N ALA A 190 4.60 6.92 -0.24
CA ALA A 190 4.29 6.86 1.18
C ALA A 190 4.46 5.43 1.76
N CYS A 191 4.08 4.41 0.99
CA CYS A 191 4.22 3.00 1.36
C CYS A 191 5.29 2.25 0.52
N HIS A 192 5.53 2.64 -0.74
CA HIS A 192 6.31 1.85 -1.70
C HIS A 192 7.71 2.40 -2.04
N TYR A 193 8.19 3.45 -1.36
CA TYR A 193 9.51 3.99 -1.64
C TYR A 193 10.65 3.04 -1.25
N SER A 194 10.86 2.79 0.04
CA SER A 194 11.87 1.85 0.54
C SER A 194 11.67 1.53 2.02
N GLY A 195 12.06 0.35 2.47
CA GLY A 195 12.09 0.00 3.89
C GLY A 195 13.42 -0.61 4.28
N LYS A 196 13.91 -0.27 5.47
CA LYS A 196 15.09 -0.89 6.06
C LYS A 196 14.72 -1.65 7.33
N ASN A 197 15.41 -2.75 7.61
CA ASN A 197 15.33 -3.40 8.90
C ASN A 197 16.16 -2.62 9.96
N LYS A 198 16.11 -3.08 11.22
CA LYS A 198 16.85 -2.46 12.34
C LYS A 198 18.39 -2.44 12.18
N HIS A 199 18.93 -3.19 11.22
CA HIS A 199 20.35 -3.25 10.90
C HIS A 199 20.71 -2.40 9.67
N GLY A 200 19.76 -1.64 9.13
CA GLY A 200 19.97 -0.79 7.96
C GLY A 200 19.92 -1.50 6.62
N LEU A 201 19.66 -2.81 6.59
CA LEU A 201 19.50 -3.58 5.35
C LEU A 201 18.15 -3.27 4.72
N GLU A 202 18.15 -2.99 3.41
CA GLU A 202 16.93 -2.77 2.65
C GLU A 202 16.12 -4.06 2.52
N VAL A 203 14.85 -4.01 2.92
CA VAL A 203 13.88 -5.12 2.82
C VAL A 203 12.96 -4.98 1.61
N TYR A 204 12.83 -3.76 1.09
CA TYR A 204 12.24 -3.41 -0.20
C TYR A 204 12.71 -2.00 -0.59
N ALA A 205 12.81 -1.70 -1.89
CA ALA A 205 13.38 -0.44 -2.38
C ALA A 205 12.78 0.06 -3.71
N THR A 206 11.51 -0.27 -4.00
CA THR A 206 10.87 0.01 -5.31
C THR A 206 10.98 1.47 -5.77
N GLY A 207 10.76 2.44 -4.88
CA GLY A 207 10.89 3.85 -5.25
C GLY A 207 12.33 4.29 -5.50
N LYS A 208 13.31 3.72 -4.78
CA LYS A 208 14.73 3.97 -5.07
C LYS A 208 15.15 3.38 -6.41
N GLU A 209 14.70 2.16 -6.69
CA GLU A 209 14.92 1.51 -7.99
C GLU A 209 14.34 2.37 -9.12
N TYR A 210 13.13 2.89 -8.92
CA TYR A 210 12.48 3.80 -9.86
C TYR A 210 13.27 5.08 -10.13
N GLU A 211 13.77 5.72 -9.09
CA GLU A 211 14.55 6.95 -9.24
C GLU A 211 15.91 6.70 -9.90
N LEU A 212 16.53 5.56 -9.63
CA LEU A 212 17.81 5.17 -10.24
C LEU A 212 17.69 4.96 -11.75
N GLU A 213 16.57 4.42 -12.24
CA GLU A 213 16.31 4.28 -13.68
C GLU A 213 15.97 5.62 -14.36
N GLY A 214 15.63 6.66 -13.59
CA GLY A 214 15.34 8.00 -14.12
C GLY A 214 14.07 8.09 -14.96
N SER A 215 13.12 7.17 -14.76
CA SER A 215 11.85 7.17 -15.49
C SER A 215 10.96 8.36 -15.10
N THR A 216 10.19 8.85 -16.07
CA THR A 216 9.12 9.85 -15.87
C THR A 216 7.72 9.25 -15.93
N GLU A 217 7.59 7.96 -16.23
CA GLU A 217 6.32 7.26 -16.30
C GLU A 217 5.77 7.05 -14.88
N GLY A 218 4.53 7.46 -14.64
CA GLY A 218 3.95 7.42 -13.30
C GLY A 218 3.48 6.01 -12.93
N CYS A 219 3.58 5.61 -11.66
CA CYS A 219 3.08 4.29 -11.19
C CYS A 219 1.62 4.03 -11.61
N LYS A 220 0.81 5.10 -11.67
CA LYS A 220 -0.62 5.05 -12.03
C LYS A 220 -0.86 4.65 -13.48
N GLU A 221 0.11 4.82 -14.38
CA GLU A 221 -0.04 4.53 -15.81
C GLU A 221 -0.05 3.01 -16.05
N CYS A 222 0.87 2.28 -15.42
CA CYS A 222 0.88 0.82 -15.51
C CYS A 222 -0.08 0.17 -14.49
N HIS A 223 -0.02 0.58 -13.21
CA HIS A 223 -0.73 -0.13 -12.14
C HIS A 223 -2.21 0.26 -12.02
N MET A 224 -2.59 1.46 -12.46
CA MET A 224 -3.99 1.90 -12.50
C MET A 224 -4.51 2.04 -13.93
N SER A 225 -3.84 1.42 -14.92
CA SER A 225 -4.07 1.55 -16.38
C SER A 225 -3.91 2.98 -16.91
N GLU A 226 -3.76 3.12 -18.23
CA GLU A 226 -3.93 4.40 -18.92
C GLU A 226 -5.31 5.01 -18.64
N LYS A 227 -5.42 6.34 -18.79
CA LYS A 227 -6.72 7.00 -18.63
C LYS A 227 -7.64 6.59 -19.77
N TYR A 228 -8.88 6.25 -19.45
CA TYR A 228 -9.91 5.96 -20.44
C TYR A 228 -11.21 6.70 -20.10
N GLN A 229 -12.06 6.89 -21.11
CA GLN A 229 -13.37 7.51 -20.90
C GLN A 229 -14.29 6.55 -20.15
N GLY A 230 -14.74 6.96 -18.97
CA GLY A 230 -15.63 6.19 -18.11
C GLY A 230 -16.32 7.09 -17.10
N HIS A 231 -16.68 6.54 -15.94
CA HIS A 231 -17.39 7.28 -14.90
C HIS A 231 -16.69 7.09 -13.55
N ALA A 232 -16.45 8.19 -12.84
CA ALA A 232 -15.90 8.12 -11.50
C ALA A 232 -16.94 7.64 -10.47
N SER A 233 -18.22 7.88 -10.75
CA SER A 233 -19.37 7.42 -9.97
C SER A 233 -20.48 6.99 -10.91
N ASN A 234 -21.26 5.98 -10.52
CA ASN A 234 -22.49 5.56 -11.22
C ASN A 234 -23.75 6.26 -10.66
N TYR A 235 -23.60 7.30 -9.84
CA TYR A 235 -24.73 8.00 -9.23
C TYR A 235 -25.36 9.01 -10.20
N HIS A 236 -26.69 8.91 -10.37
CA HIS A 236 -27.49 9.87 -11.13
C HIS A 236 -27.94 10.97 -10.18
N LYS A 237 -27.51 12.22 -10.43
CA LYS A 237 -27.86 13.38 -9.62
C LYS A 237 -28.94 14.19 -10.31
N ASP A 238 -30.03 14.48 -9.61
CA ASP A 238 -31.13 15.32 -10.11
C ASP A 238 -31.70 14.84 -11.48
N GLY A 239 -31.75 13.51 -11.67
CA GLY A 239 -32.21 12.89 -12.92
C GLY A 239 -31.21 12.96 -14.09
N GLN A 240 -30.00 13.50 -13.87
CA GLN A 240 -28.95 13.54 -14.88
C GLN A 240 -28.09 12.27 -14.83
N GLU A 241 -27.71 11.80 -16.02
CA GLU A 241 -26.74 10.71 -16.19
C GLU A 241 -25.38 11.05 -15.55
N PRO A 242 -24.64 10.04 -15.06
CA PRO A 242 -23.31 10.26 -14.52
C PRO A 242 -22.41 10.96 -15.55
N LYS A 243 -21.67 11.99 -15.10
CA LYS A 243 -20.77 12.74 -15.98
C LYS A 243 -19.62 11.85 -16.47
N PRO A 244 -19.39 11.72 -17.80
CA PRO A 244 -18.22 11.04 -18.34
C PRO A 244 -16.92 11.76 -17.95
N ARG A 245 -15.90 10.99 -17.60
CA ARG A 245 -14.59 11.46 -17.12
C ARG A 245 -13.48 10.57 -17.64
N MET A 246 -12.27 11.11 -17.73
CA MET A 246 -11.06 10.32 -17.94
C MET A 246 -10.64 9.69 -16.61
N VAL A 247 -10.97 8.40 -16.44
CA VAL A 247 -10.76 7.64 -15.20
C VAL A 247 -9.65 6.59 -15.37
N ARG A 248 -9.30 5.95 -14.26
CA ARG A 248 -8.28 4.89 -14.18
C ARG A 248 -8.85 3.67 -13.45
N GLU A 249 -8.40 2.48 -13.83
CA GLU A 249 -8.71 1.23 -13.14
C GLU A 249 -8.17 1.22 -11.71
N HIS A 250 -8.97 0.75 -10.75
CA HIS A 250 -8.55 0.61 -9.35
C HIS A 250 -8.21 -0.85 -8.99
N ARG A 251 -7.83 -1.68 -9.97
CA ARG A 251 -7.36 -3.05 -9.70
C ARG A 251 -5.96 -3.10 -9.10
N PHE A 252 -5.16 -2.04 -9.26
CA PHE A 252 -3.75 -1.99 -8.86
C PHE A 252 -2.98 -3.22 -9.38
N ALA A 253 -2.80 -3.24 -10.71
CA ALA A 253 -2.34 -4.40 -11.45
C ALA A 253 -1.11 -5.05 -10.80
N SER A 254 -1.24 -6.32 -10.43
CA SER A 254 -0.18 -7.18 -9.90
C SER A 254 -0.21 -8.52 -10.60
N VAL A 255 0.77 -9.38 -10.28
CA VAL A 255 0.86 -10.76 -10.79
C VAL A 255 -0.37 -11.62 -10.48
N ASP A 256 -1.18 -11.22 -9.50
CA ASP A 256 -2.32 -12.01 -9.02
C ASP A 256 -3.64 -11.69 -9.73
N ASN A 257 -3.73 -10.51 -10.36
CA ASN A 257 -4.98 -9.99 -10.91
C ASN A 257 -4.85 -9.35 -12.30
N SER A 258 -3.70 -9.54 -12.95
CA SER A 258 -3.40 -8.98 -14.26
C SER A 258 -2.30 -9.75 -14.98
N ASN A 259 -2.09 -9.44 -16.25
CA ASN A 259 -1.00 -9.97 -17.07
C ASN A 259 0.24 -9.07 -17.06
N ILE A 260 0.40 -8.18 -16.07
CA ILE A 260 1.47 -7.16 -16.05
C ILE A 260 2.88 -7.74 -16.21
N MET A 261 3.12 -8.98 -15.79
CA MET A 261 4.42 -9.64 -16.02
C MET A 261 4.65 -9.98 -17.50
N ILE A 262 3.61 -10.42 -18.22
CA ILE A 262 3.70 -10.73 -19.64
C ILE A 262 3.90 -9.43 -20.44
N ASP A 263 3.23 -8.35 -20.01
CA ASP A 263 3.26 -7.07 -20.71
C ASP A 263 4.62 -6.35 -20.59
N TYR A 264 5.41 -6.62 -19.54
CA TYR A 264 6.65 -5.89 -19.22
C TYR A 264 7.92 -6.76 -19.17
N ILE A 265 7.83 -8.05 -19.49
CA ILE A 265 9.00 -8.94 -19.63
C ILE A 265 9.07 -9.48 -21.04
N ASP A 266 10.18 -9.17 -21.74
CA ASP A 266 10.49 -9.81 -23.01
C ASP A 266 11.44 -10.98 -22.81
N VAL A 267 11.06 -12.17 -23.27
CA VAL A 267 11.95 -13.33 -23.37
C VAL A 267 12.21 -13.61 -24.85
N LYS A 268 13.45 -13.41 -25.30
CA LYS A 268 13.89 -13.67 -26.67
C LYS A 268 14.96 -14.75 -26.65
N SER A 269 14.92 -15.66 -27.62
CA SER A 269 15.95 -16.70 -27.76
C SER A 269 16.58 -16.68 -29.14
N LYS A 270 17.84 -17.10 -29.22
CA LYS A 270 18.54 -17.31 -30.50
C LYS A 270 19.56 -18.42 -30.39
N ALA A 271 19.64 -19.25 -31.43
CA ALA A 271 20.74 -20.17 -31.61
C ALA A 271 21.94 -19.42 -32.23
N ARG A 272 23.15 -19.67 -31.72
CA ARG A 272 24.40 -19.17 -32.28
C ARG A 272 25.46 -20.26 -32.21
N GLY A 273 25.60 -21.01 -33.31
CA GLY A 273 26.46 -22.20 -33.36
C GLY A 273 25.93 -23.27 -32.41
N ASP A 274 26.78 -23.69 -31.48
CA ASP A 274 26.49 -24.66 -30.42
C ASP A 274 25.79 -24.06 -29.19
N LYS A 275 25.56 -22.74 -29.17
CA LYS A 275 24.94 -22.03 -28.03
C LYS A 275 23.48 -21.69 -28.29
N PHE A 276 22.66 -21.88 -27.26
CA PHE A 276 21.33 -21.30 -27.18
C PHE A 276 21.37 -20.11 -26.21
N ILE A 277 21.11 -18.91 -26.72
CA ILE A 277 21.15 -17.68 -25.94
C ILE A 277 19.71 -17.26 -25.64
N ILE A 278 19.40 -17.07 -24.37
CA ILE A 278 18.13 -16.51 -23.91
C ILE A 278 18.41 -15.11 -23.35
N LYS A 279 17.70 -14.10 -23.86
CA LYS A 279 17.70 -12.73 -23.36
C LYS A 279 16.36 -12.48 -22.67
N VAL A 280 16.42 -12.17 -21.38
CA VAL A 280 15.27 -11.68 -20.60
C VAL A 280 15.45 -10.17 -20.44
N THR A 281 14.45 -9.38 -20.82
CA THR A 281 14.49 -7.91 -20.72
C THR A 281 13.37 -7.46 -19.81
N ASN A 282 13.72 -6.66 -18.80
CA ASN A 282 12.77 -5.95 -17.95
C ASN A 282 12.48 -4.59 -18.60
N ASN A 283 11.22 -4.36 -18.98
CA ASN A 283 10.77 -3.09 -19.54
C ASN A 283 10.13 -2.18 -18.50
N SER A 284 10.11 -2.58 -17.21
CA SER A 284 9.59 -1.74 -16.13
C SER A 284 10.67 -0.81 -15.59
N PRO A 285 10.29 0.39 -15.09
CA PRO A 285 11.23 1.35 -14.54
C PRO A 285 11.64 1.01 -13.10
N HIS A 286 11.57 -0.24 -12.65
CA HIS A 286 12.04 -0.68 -11.35
C HIS A 286 12.57 -2.11 -11.48
N LYS A 287 13.15 -2.70 -10.43
CA LYS A 287 13.63 -4.09 -10.54
C LYS A 287 12.47 -5.05 -10.77
N LEU A 288 12.80 -6.22 -11.28
CA LEU A 288 11.85 -7.30 -11.45
C LEU A 288 12.48 -8.62 -10.95
N PRO A 289 11.99 -9.19 -9.83
CA PRO A 289 10.90 -8.69 -9.01
C PRO A 289 11.34 -7.53 -8.10
N THR A 290 10.46 -6.54 -7.89
CA THR A 290 10.63 -5.49 -6.87
C THR A 290 9.77 -5.76 -5.63
N GLY A 291 9.96 -4.95 -4.59
CA GLY A 291 9.16 -4.96 -3.38
C GLY A 291 9.67 -5.99 -2.37
N TYR A 292 8.81 -6.93 -1.99
CA TYR A 292 9.12 -7.92 -0.96
C TYR A 292 10.35 -8.78 -1.33
N GLY A 293 11.38 -8.76 -0.49
CA GLY A 293 12.68 -9.39 -0.78
C GLY A 293 12.71 -10.92 -0.88
N LEU A 294 11.59 -11.63 -0.67
CA LEU A 294 11.50 -13.08 -0.95
C LEU A 294 10.92 -13.40 -2.33
N ARG A 295 10.67 -12.39 -3.16
CA ARG A 295 10.26 -12.62 -4.54
C ARG A 295 11.47 -13.04 -5.37
N GLU A 296 11.27 -14.01 -6.25
CA GLU A 296 12.28 -14.48 -7.18
C GLU A 296 11.66 -14.70 -8.56
N ILE A 297 12.49 -14.65 -9.60
CA ILE A 297 12.13 -15.10 -10.94
C ILE A 297 13.00 -16.29 -11.28
N GLN A 298 12.35 -17.36 -11.74
CA GLN A 298 13.02 -18.55 -12.23
C GLN A 298 12.82 -18.67 -13.74
N LEU A 299 13.90 -18.86 -14.47
CA LEU A 299 13.90 -19.24 -15.88
C LEU A 299 14.12 -20.75 -15.99
N THR A 300 13.08 -21.47 -16.41
CA THR A 300 13.15 -22.91 -16.67
C THR A 300 13.29 -23.18 -18.17
N VAL A 301 14.35 -23.88 -18.55
CA VAL A 301 14.67 -24.27 -19.93
C VAL A 301 14.56 -25.79 -20.06
N ASN A 302 13.57 -26.24 -20.83
CA ASN A 302 13.36 -27.65 -21.12
C ASN A 302 13.89 -28.00 -22.52
N TYR A 303 14.65 -29.08 -22.61
CA TYR A 303 15.18 -29.63 -23.87
C TYR A 303 14.39 -30.89 -24.23
N TYR A 304 13.93 -30.97 -25.47
CA TYR A 304 13.14 -32.10 -25.98
C TYR A 304 13.84 -32.73 -27.18
N ASP A 305 13.64 -34.03 -27.39
CA ASP A 305 14.01 -34.71 -28.63
C ASP A 305 12.96 -34.49 -29.73
N LYS A 306 13.14 -35.14 -30.88
CA LYS A 306 12.19 -35.04 -32.02
C LYS A 306 10.83 -35.70 -31.77
N GLY A 307 10.72 -36.55 -30.74
CA GLY A 307 9.49 -37.21 -30.35
C GLY A 307 8.82 -36.56 -29.15
N ASP A 308 9.17 -35.31 -28.84
CA ASP A 308 8.69 -34.54 -27.68
C ASP A 308 9.00 -35.19 -26.32
N ASN A 309 10.00 -36.08 -26.24
CA ASN A 309 10.47 -36.59 -24.95
C ASN A 309 11.41 -35.56 -24.32
N ARG A 310 11.14 -35.18 -23.06
CA ARG A 310 12.01 -34.25 -22.32
C ARG A 310 13.36 -34.92 -22.01
N LEU A 311 14.41 -34.40 -22.61
CA LEU A 311 15.80 -34.84 -22.42
C LEU A 311 16.43 -34.24 -21.16
N MET A 312 16.16 -32.97 -20.90
CA MET A 312 16.80 -32.21 -19.82
C MET A 312 15.95 -31.02 -19.40
N GLU A 313 16.07 -30.62 -18.13
CA GLU A 313 15.58 -29.37 -17.60
C GLU A 313 16.74 -28.61 -16.95
N ARG A 314 16.81 -27.29 -17.16
CA ARG A 314 17.71 -26.39 -16.44
C ARG A 314 16.91 -25.25 -15.83
N VAL A 315 17.16 -24.94 -14.57
CA VAL A 315 16.52 -23.85 -13.84
C VAL A 315 17.58 -22.82 -13.48
N TYR A 316 17.29 -21.55 -13.76
CA TYR A 316 18.13 -20.40 -13.42
C TYR A 316 17.33 -19.44 -12.55
N VAL A 317 17.88 -19.07 -11.39
CA VAL A 317 17.34 -17.96 -10.58
C VAL A 317 17.95 -16.67 -11.11
N LEU A 318 17.11 -15.72 -11.51
CA LEU A 318 17.50 -14.45 -12.13
C LEU A 318 17.69 -13.32 -11.13
#